data_AF-A0A7S0D7C3-F1
#
_entry.id   AF-A0A7S0D7C3-F1
#
_cell.length_a   1.000
_cell.length_b   1.000
_cell.length_c   1.000
_cell.angle_alpha   90.00
_cell.angle_beta   90.00
_cell.angle_gamma   90.00
#
_symmetry.space_group_name_H-M   'P 1'
#
loop_
_entity.id
_entity.type
_entity.pdbx_description
1 polymer ?
#
loop_
_entity_poly.entity_id
_entity_poly.type
_entity_poly.pdbx_seq_one_letter_code
_entity_poly.pdbx_strand_id
1 'polypeptide(L)'
;AVVAAAAAASDLDFGAGDACCLAAAALYSAFTVRLGTYAARLDAAELSAAKALAMTALCVAWWGFERAAGASADGSPASVSVLWSGASSGLLGASAVAVWGAVAYSALAPGALANVLQTRGQSTVPAAEAQLIFATTPVFNAALAAMALGETATTNTLVGGALILAASLAPFLADPDEDE
;
A
#
# COMPACT_ATOMS: atom_id res chain seq x y z
N ALA A 1 17.18 -22.85 0.29
CA ALA A 1 16.51 -21.55 0.45
C ALA A 1 16.16 -21.28 1.91
N VAL A 2 15.34 -22.12 2.57
CA VAL A 2 14.94 -21.95 3.98
C VAL A 2 16.12 -21.92 4.97
N VAL A 3 17.14 -22.77 4.76
CA VAL A 3 18.33 -22.81 5.63
C VAL A 3 19.23 -21.57 5.46
N ALA A 4 19.23 -20.92 4.29
CA ALA A 4 19.97 -19.68 4.05
C ALA A 4 19.24 -18.46 4.65
N ALA A 5 17.91 -18.46 4.65
CA ALA A 5 17.09 -17.45 5.35
C ALA A 5 17.27 -17.53 6.88
N ALA A 6 17.39 -18.74 7.43
CA ALA A 6 17.65 -18.95 8.86
C ALA A 6 19.07 -18.50 9.28
N ALA A 7 20.07 -18.65 8.41
CA ALA A 7 21.44 -18.19 8.67
C ALA A 7 21.61 -16.67 8.56
N ALA A 8 20.80 -15.99 7.74
CA ALA A 8 20.74 -14.52 7.73
C ALA A 8 20.03 -13.93 8.98
N ALA A 9 19.24 -14.76 9.68
CA ALA A 9 18.49 -14.34 10.84
C ALA A 9 19.31 -14.29 12.15
N SER A 10 20.46 -14.96 12.20
CA SER A 10 21.28 -15.07 13.43
C SER A 10 22.12 -13.83 13.75
N ASP A 11 22.19 -12.86 12.85
CA ASP A 11 22.82 -11.53 13.04
C ASP A 11 21.79 -10.38 13.02
N LEU A 12 20.50 -10.67 13.23
CA LEU A 12 19.46 -9.65 13.27
C LEU A 12 19.47 -8.95 14.63
N ASP A 13 20.12 -7.78 14.70
CA ASP A 13 19.82 -6.81 15.73
C ASP A 13 18.35 -6.39 15.57
N PHE A 14 17.49 -6.87 16.46
CA PHE A 14 16.05 -6.72 16.33
C PHE A 14 15.67 -5.26 16.62
N GLY A 15 15.50 -4.49 15.56
CA GLY A 15 15.25 -3.05 15.67
C GLY A 15 13.80 -2.72 16.00
N ALA A 16 13.58 -1.48 16.45
CA ALA A 16 12.22 -0.94 16.57
C ALA A 16 11.45 -0.97 15.24
N GLY A 17 12.17 -0.82 14.11
CA GLY A 17 11.61 -0.94 12.76
C GLY A 17 11.08 -2.34 12.46
N ASP A 18 11.82 -3.39 12.79
CA ASP A 18 11.41 -4.78 12.56
C ASP A 18 10.17 -5.14 13.40
N ALA A 19 10.13 -4.68 14.65
CA ALA A 19 8.95 -4.81 15.52
C ALA A 19 7.72 -4.10 14.91
N CYS A 20 7.90 -2.88 14.39
CA CYS A 20 6.84 -2.15 13.68
C CYS A 20 6.38 -2.88 12.42
N CYS A 21 7.29 -3.45 11.63
CA CYS A 21 6.95 -4.24 10.44
C CYS A 21 6.14 -5.49 10.77
N LEU A 22 6.51 -6.22 11.84
CA LEU A 22 5.75 -7.39 12.30
C LEU A 22 4.38 -7.01 12.84
N ALA A 23 4.29 -5.93 13.62
CA ALA A 23 3.00 -5.41 14.09
C ALA A 23 2.11 -4.99 12.91
N ALA A 24 2.66 -4.31 11.91
CA ALA A 24 1.95 -3.92 10.70
C ALA A 24 1.47 -5.16 9.92
N ALA A 25 2.29 -6.19 9.77
CA ALA A 25 1.92 -7.43 9.11
C ALA A 25 0.77 -8.15 9.85
N ALA A 26 0.85 -8.25 11.18
CA ALA A 26 -0.20 -8.87 12.00
C ALA A 26 -1.53 -8.09 11.92
N LEU A 27 -1.47 -6.75 12.02
CA LEU A 27 -2.65 -5.88 11.89
C LEU A 27 -3.26 -5.97 10.49
N TYR A 28 -2.44 -6.02 9.44
CA TYR A 28 -2.90 -6.17 8.07
C TYR A 28 -3.57 -7.52 7.84
N SER A 29 -2.98 -8.62 8.33
CA SER A 29 -3.59 -9.94 8.26
C SER A 29 -4.93 -10.00 9.00
N ALA A 30 -5.00 -9.44 10.22
CA ALA A 30 -6.24 -9.37 10.99
C ALA A 30 -7.32 -8.52 10.29
N PHE A 31 -6.91 -7.43 9.64
CA PHE A 31 -7.80 -6.59 8.83
C PHE A 31 -8.38 -7.39 7.66
N THR A 32 -7.55 -8.09 6.89
CA THR A 32 -8.01 -8.89 5.74
C THR A 32 -8.99 -9.99 6.16
N VAL A 33 -8.70 -10.72 7.24
CA VAL A 33 -9.60 -11.77 7.75
C VAL A 33 -10.93 -11.18 8.24
N ARG A 34 -10.93 -10.09 9.00
CA ARG A 34 -12.18 -9.42 9.41
C ARG A 34 -12.94 -8.91 8.19
N LEU A 35 -12.26 -8.30 7.23
CA LEU A 35 -12.90 -7.76 6.03
C LEU A 35 -13.62 -8.88 5.27
N GLY A 36 -13.01 -10.06 5.11
CA GLY A 36 -13.64 -11.22 4.48
C GLY A 36 -14.95 -11.66 5.17
N THR A 37 -15.01 -11.61 6.50
CA THR A 37 -16.21 -11.99 7.27
C THR A 37 -17.31 -10.93 7.23
N TYR A 38 -16.95 -9.64 7.28
CA TYR A 38 -17.91 -8.53 7.32
C TYR A 38 -18.37 -8.05 5.93
N ALA A 39 -17.54 -8.18 4.90
CA ALA A 39 -17.88 -7.81 3.52
C ALA A 39 -19.01 -8.69 2.95
N ALA A 40 -19.18 -9.92 3.45
CA ALA A 40 -20.28 -10.79 3.05
C ALA A 40 -21.65 -10.37 3.61
N ARG A 41 -21.71 -9.40 4.54
CA ARG A 41 -22.93 -9.05 5.28
C ARG A 41 -23.31 -7.57 5.21
N LEU A 42 -22.45 -6.71 4.66
CA LEU A 42 -22.60 -5.26 4.65
C LEU A 42 -22.43 -4.72 3.23
N ASP A 43 -23.11 -3.61 2.94
CA ASP A 43 -22.99 -2.94 1.66
C ASP A 43 -21.56 -2.40 1.45
N ALA A 44 -20.98 -2.70 0.29
CA ALA A 44 -19.56 -2.45 0.03
C ALA A 44 -19.23 -0.95 0.04
N ALA A 45 -20.21 -0.10 -0.30
CA ALA A 45 -20.06 1.36 -0.29
C ALA A 45 -19.85 1.90 1.13
N GLU A 46 -20.69 1.49 2.09
CA GLU A 46 -20.61 1.91 3.49
C GLU A 46 -19.31 1.42 4.14
N LEU A 47 -18.89 0.19 3.84
CA LEU A 47 -17.65 -0.39 4.37
C LEU A 47 -16.42 0.38 3.86
N SER A 48 -16.40 0.77 2.59
CA SER A 48 -15.31 1.55 2.01
C SER A 48 -15.23 2.97 2.59
N ALA A 49 -16.39 3.60 2.85
CA ALA A 49 -16.48 4.91 3.46
C ALA A 49 -16.00 4.88 4.93
N ALA A 50 -16.43 3.87 5.69
CA ALA A 50 -16.00 3.67 7.08
C ALA A 50 -14.47 3.44 7.17
N LYS A 51 -13.91 2.64 6.25
CA LYS A 51 -12.45 2.45 6.14
C LYS A 51 -11.72 3.77 5.84
N ALA A 52 -12.23 4.56 4.90
CA ALA A 52 -11.62 5.85 4.54
C ALA A 52 -11.67 6.85 5.71
N LEU A 53 -12.78 6.88 6.45
CA LEU A 53 -12.92 7.70 7.65
C LEU A 53 -11.97 7.26 8.76
N ALA A 54 -11.86 5.96 9.02
CA ALA A 54 -10.94 5.42 10.03
C ALA A 54 -9.47 5.75 9.68
N MET A 55 -9.08 5.59 8.41
CA MET A 55 -7.75 5.97 7.93
C MET A 55 -7.49 7.46 8.12
N THR A 56 -8.46 8.31 7.75
CA THR A 56 -8.35 9.77 7.92
C THR A 56 -8.18 10.15 9.39
N ALA A 57 -8.97 9.55 10.29
CA ALA A 57 -8.87 9.80 11.73
C ALA A 57 -7.51 9.41 12.29
N LEU A 58 -6.96 8.27 11.88
CA LEU A 58 -5.62 7.83 12.27
C LEU A 58 -4.52 8.77 11.76
N CYS A 59 -4.59 9.20 10.49
CA CYS A 59 -3.65 10.16 9.93
C CYS A 59 -3.67 11.50 10.67
N VAL A 60 -4.88 11.99 11.03
CA VAL A 60 -5.03 13.24 11.80
C VAL A 60 -4.52 13.09 13.22
N ALA A 61 -4.77 11.95 13.87
CA ALA A 61 -4.26 11.67 15.21
C ALA A 61 -2.73 11.58 15.22
N TRP A 62 -2.14 10.92 14.21
CA TRP A 62 -0.69 10.84 14.05
C TRP A 62 -0.07 12.23 13.85
N TRP A 63 -0.63 13.03 12.95
CA TRP A 63 -0.19 14.40 12.73
C TRP A 63 -0.26 15.25 14.01
N GLY A 64 -1.34 15.09 14.79
CA GLY A 64 -1.49 15.74 16.09
C GLY A 64 -0.44 15.28 17.10
N PHE A 65 -0.12 13.99 17.12
CA PHE A 65 0.94 13.41 17.95
C PHE A 65 2.32 13.96 17.58
N GLU A 66 2.69 14.01 16.30
CA GLU A 66 3.96 14.60 15.85
C GLU A 66 4.08 16.07 16.28
N ARG A 67 2.97 16.83 16.19
CA ARG A 67 2.92 18.24 16.63
C ARG A 67 3.05 18.39 18.13
N ALA A 68 2.49 17.47 18.92
CA ALA A 68 2.57 17.50 20.38
C ALA A 68 3.93 17.00 20.90
N ALA A 69 4.52 16.00 20.24
CA ALA A 69 5.79 15.38 20.63
C ALA A 69 7.01 16.18 20.17
N GLY A 70 6.86 17.14 19.24
CA GLY A 70 7.98 17.83 18.60
C GLY A 70 8.89 16.87 17.81
N ALA A 71 8.42 15.65 17.58
CA ALA A 71 9.13 14.57 16.92
C ALA A 71 8.67 14.53 15.47
N SER A 72 9.56 14.89 14.56
CA SER A 72 9.39 14.62 13.14
C SER A 72 9.91 13.22 12.84
N ALA A 73 9.13 12.39 12.16
CA ALA A 73 9.58 11.07 11.71
C ALA A 73 10.91 11.13 10.94
N ASP A 74 11.16 12.24 10.22
CA ASP A 74 12.37 12.48 9.43
C ASP A 74 13.38 13.45 10.10
N GLY A 75 13.21 13.80 11.38
CA GLY A 75 14.12 14.70 12.11
C GLY A 75 14.16 16.17 11.63
N SER A 76 13.37 16.53 10.62
CA SER A 76 13.28 17.89 10.08
C SER A 76 12.51 18.82 11.05
N PRO A 77 12.87 20.12 11.20
CA PRO A 77 12.09 21.03 12.03
C PRO A 77 10.63 21.05 11.55
N ALA A 78 9.68 21.13 12.49
CA ALA A 78 8.23 21.18 12.26
C ALA A 78 7.84 22.43 11.45
N SER A 79 8.23 22.41 10.18
CA SER A 79 8.00 23.47 9.22
C SER A 79 6.54 23.37 8.83
N VAL A 80 5.87 24.52 8.80
CA VAL A 80 4.51 24.64 8.28
C VAL A 80 4.50 23.91 6.94
N SER A 81 3.74 22.82 6.91
CA SER A 81 3.59 21.90 5.78
C SER A 81 3.64 22.65 4.46
N VAL A 82 4.51 22.21 3.54
CA VAL A 82 4.67 22.75 2.17
C VAL A 82 3.33 23.07 1.50
N LEU A 83 2.30 22.27 1.80
CA LEU A 83 0.90 22.44 1.41
C LEU A 83 0.29 23.83 1.72
N TRP A 84 0.67 24.43 2.84
CA TRP A 84 0.12 25.68 3.36
C TRP A 84 1.12 26.85 3.29
N SER A 85 2.40 26.58 3.01
CA SER A 85 3.44 27.61 2.84
C SER A 85 3.20 28.53 1.64
N GLY A 86 2.60 28.02 0.56
CA GLY A 86 2.20 28.83 -0.60
C GLY A 86 0.91 29.64 -0.38
N ALA A 87 0.08 29.26 0.60
CA ALA A 87 -1.15 30.00 0.93
C ALA A 87 -0.85 31.23 1.81
N SER A 88 0.18 31.17 2.65
CA SER A 88 0.56 32.25 3.56
C SER A 88 1.44 33.34 2.94
N SER A 89 1.99 33.12 1.74
CA SER A 89 2.96 34.02 1.10
C SER A 89 2.37 34.99 0.07
N GLY A 90 1.04 35.04 -0.10
CA GLY A 90 0.32 36.07 -0.88
C GLY A 90 0.54 36.05 -2.40
N LEU A 91 1.60 35.41 -2.87
CA LEU A 91 1.79 35.04 -4.26
C LEU A 91 1.12 33.67 -4.44
N LEU A 92 0.09 33.58 -5.28
CA LEU A 92 -0.43 32.30 -5.80
C LEU A 92 0.68 31.66 -6.66
N GLY A 93 1.76 31.22 -6.01
CA GLY A 93 2.92 30.64 -6.64
C GLY A 93 2.51 29.29 -7.19
N ALA A 94 2.86 29.04 -8.45
CA ALA A 94 2.57 27.80 -9.18
C ALA A 94 2.86 26.51 -8.38
N SER A 95 3.73 26.57 -7.36
CA SER A 95 4.03 25.48 -6.43
C SER A 95 2.83 25.02 -5.60
N ALA A 96 1.97 25.92 -5.09
CA ALA A 96 0.83 25.52 -4.28
C ALA A 96 -0.21 24.76 -5.11
N VAL A 97 -0.50 25.25 -6.32
CA VAL A 97 -1.40 24.60 -7.27
C VAL A 97 -0.84 23.24 -7.72
N ALA A 98 0.47 23.14 -7.96
CA ALA A 98 1.11 21.87 -8.31
C ALA A 98 1.02 20.83 -7.17
N VAL A 99 1.24 21.25 -5.92
CA VAL A 99 1.15 20.35 -4.75
C VAL A 99 -0.30 19.89 -4.54
N TRP A 100 -1.27 20.80 -4.57
CA TRP A 100 -2.68 20.43 -4.46
C TRP A 100 -3.15 19.60 -5.65
N GLY A 101 -2.61 19.85 -6.85
CA GLY A 101 -2.82 19.03 -8.03
C GLY A 101 -2.30 17.61 -7.85
N ALA A 102 -1.11 17.43 -7.29
CA ALA A 102 -0.54 16.12 -6.99
C ALA A 102 -1.35 15.39 -5.89
N VAL A 103 -1.82 16.10 -4.87
CA VAL A 103 -2.71 15.55 -3.83
C VAL A 103 -4.05 15.11 -4.43
N ALA A 104 -4.68 15.96 -5.24
CA ALA A 104 -5.93 15.63 -5.91
C ALA A 104 -5.77 14.44 -6.86
N TYR A 105 -4.69 14.43 -7.65
CA TYR A 105 -4.36 13.30 -8.51
C TYR A 105 -4.20 12.01 -7.71
N SER A 106 -3.41 12.02 -6.63
CA SER A 106 -3.16 10.85 -5.78
C SER A 106 -4.42 10.37 -5.06
N ALA A 107 -5.29 11.29 -4.62
CA ALA A 107 -6.55 10.96 -3.97
C ALA A 107 -7.56 10.35 -4.96
N LEU A 108 -7.63 10.86 -6.19
CA LEU A 108 -8.64 10.45 -7.17
C LEU A 108 -8.21 9.22 -7.98
N ALA A 109 -6.99 9.20 -8.51
CA ALA A 109 -6.54 8.13 -9.41
C ALA A 109 -6.13 6.86 -8.65
N PRO A 110 -5.00 6.78 -7.92
CA PRO A 110 -4.66 5.58 -7.15
C PRO A 110 -5.52 5.41 -5.88
N GLY A 111 -6.16 6.46 -5.38
CA GLY A 111 -7.07 6.36 -4.23
C GLY A 111 -8.48 5.89 -4.62
N ALA A 112 -9.33 6.83 -5.02
CA ALA A 112 -10.76 6.57 -5.22
C ALA A 112 -11.05 5.63 -6.38
N LEU A 113 -10.43 5.85 -7.55
CA LEU A 113 -10.68 5.03 -8.74
C LEU A 113 -10.19 3.59 -8.53
N ALA A 114 -8.99 3.40 -8.00
CA ALA A 114 -8.49 2.06 -7.69
C ALA A 114 -9.39 1.34 -6.67
N ASN A 115 -9.89 2.05 -5.65
CA ASN A 115 -10.78 1.48 -4.65
C ASN A 115 -12.17 1.09 -5.23
N VAL A 116 -12.69 1.88 -6.18
CA VAL A 116 -13.92 1.53 -6.92
C VAL A 116 -13.69 0.29 -7.81
N LEU A 117 -12.58 0.26 -8.55
CA LEU A 117 -12.23 -0.87 -9.40
C LEU A 117 -11.99 -2.15 -8.59
N GLN A 118 -11.29 -2.02 -7.45
CA GLN A 118 -11.06 -3.12 -6.51
C GLN A 118 -12.37 -3.64 -5.93
N THR A 119 -13.24 -2.76 -5.44
CA THR A 119 -14.55 -3.15 -4.90
C THR A 119 -15.41 -3.87 -5.95
N ARG A 120 -15.40 -3.39 -7.20
CA ARG A 120 -16.09 -4.06 -8.31
C ARG A 120 -15.46 -5.40 -8.66
N GLY A 121 -14.13 -5.50 -8.73
CA GLY A 121 -13.45 -6.77 -8.99
C GLY A 121 -13.73 -7.83 -7.93
N GLN A 122 -13.71 -7.44 -6.65
CA GLN A 122 -14.03 -8.31 -5.51
C GLN A 122 -15.50 -8.75 -5.45
N SER A 123 -16.40 -8.03 -6.13
CA SER A 123 -17.81 -8.44 -6.23
C SER A 123 -18.04 -9.57 -7.23
N THR A 124 -17.05 -9.90 -8.05
CA THR A 124 -17.15 -10.92 -9.11
C THR A 124 -16.14 -12.07 -8.93
N VAL A 125 -15.01 -11.82 -8.26
CA VAL A 125 -13.93 -12.81 -8.06
C VAL A 125 -13.77 -13.14 -6.58
N PRO A 126 -13.69 -14.43 -6.18
CA PRO A 126 -13.41 -14.84 -4.81
C PRO A 126 -12.13 -14.23 -4.23
N ALA A 127 -12.13 -13.90 -2.95
CA ALA A 127 -11.05 -13.15 -2.29
C ALA A 127 -9.67 -13.80 -2.42
N ALA A 128 -9.59 -15.14 -2.41
CA ALA A 128 -8.35 -15.89 -2.53
C ALA A 128 -7.71 -15.74 -3.94
N GLU A 129 -8.52 -15.85 -5.00
CA GLU A 129 -8.06 -15.68 -6.38
C GLU A 129 -7.65 -14.22 -6.66
N ALA A 130 -8.43 -13.27 -6.14
CA ALA A 130 -8.10 -11.87 -6.31
C ALA A 130 -6.82 -11.47 -5.56
N GLN A 131 -6.47 -12.15 -4.47
CA GLN A 131 -5.20 -11.94 -3.75
C GLN A 131 -3.99 -12.38 -4.61
N LEU A 132 -4.13 -13.42 -5.45
CA LEU A 132 -3.10 -13.82 -6.40
C LEU A 132 -2.85 -12.75 -7.45
N ILE A 133 -3.92 -12.12 -7.96
CA ILE A 133 -3.82 -10.97 -8.86
C ILE A 133 -3.13 -9.80 -8.15
N PHE A 134 -3.49 -9.50 -6.90
CA PHE A 134 -2.84 -8.43 -6.13
C PHE A 134 -1.34 -8.67 -5.90
N ALA A 135 -0.92 -9.93 -5.77
CA ALA A 135 0.49 -10.28 -5.66
C ALA A 135 1.31 -9.87 -6.89
N THR A 136 0.68 -9.69 -8.06
CA THR A 136 1.34 -9.20 -9.29
C THR A 136 1.51 -7.68 -9.36
N THR A 137 0.85 -6.91 -8.47
CA THR A 137 0.91 -5.44 -8.43
C THR A 137 2.34 -4.89 -8.41
N PRO A 138 3.29 -5.42 -7.63
CA PRO A 138 4.68 -4.93 -7.62
C PRO A 138 5.36 -5.03 -8.98
N VAL A 139 5.02 -6.05 -9.80
CA VAL A 139 5.58 -6.23 -11.15
C VAL A 139 5.05 -5.18 -12.11
N PHE A 140 3.74 -4.92 -12.09
CA PHE A 140 3.14 -3.82 -12.86
C PHE A 140 3.69 -2.46 -12.43
N ASN A 141 3.87 -2.24 -11.13
CA ASN A 141 4.41 -1.00 -10.59
C ASN A 141 5.87 -0.79 -11.05
N ALA A 142 6.69 -1.84 -11.02
CA ALA A 142 8.06 -1.80 -11.54
C ALA A 142 8.12 -1.57 -13.05
N ALA A 143 7.23 -2.19 -13.83
CA ALA A 143 7.15 -1.98 -15.28
C ALA A 143 6.73 -0.55 -15.62
N LEU A 144 5.71 -0.01 -14.94
CA LEU A 144 5.28 1.38 -15.10
C LEU A 144 6.36 2.37 -14.64
N ALA A 145 7.08 2.10 -13.56
CA ALA A 145 8.22 2.91 -13.12
C ALA A 145 9.34 2.90 -14.18
N ALA A 146 9.71 1.73 -14.71
CA ALA A 146 10.70 1.63 -15.78
C ALA A 146 10.27 2.39 -17.05
N MET A 147 8.97 2.34 -17.42
CA MET A 147 8.45 3.05 -18.59
C MET A 147 8.29 4.56 -18.39
N ALA A 148 7.81 4.99 -17.22
CA ALA A 148 7.47 6.40 -16.96
C ALA A 148 8.65 7.21 -16.42
N LEU A 149 9.52 6.60 -15.60
CA LEU A 149 10.73 7.24 -15.05
C LEU A 149 12.00 6.91 -15.83
N GLY A 150 11.97 5.92 -16.73
CA GLY A 150 13.14 5.50 -17.51
C GLY A 150 14.18 4.72 -16.69
N GLU A 151 13.79 4.17 -15.54
CA GLU A 151 14.67 3.40 -14.68
C GLU A 151 15.08 2.08 -15.35
N THR A 152 16.38 1.79 -15.37
CA THR A 152 16.91 0.51 -15.87
C THR A 152 16.57 -0.62 -14.92
N ALA A 153 15.74 -1.57 -15.38
CA ALA A 153 15.46 -2.79 -14.66
C ALA A 153 16.75 -3.60 -14.44
N THR A 154 17.18 -3.70 -13.18
CA THR A 154 18.35 -4.50 -12.83
C THR A 154 18.05 -5.99 -12.96
N THR A 155 19.08 -6.82 -13.07
CA THR A 155 18.93 -8.29 -13.08
C THR A 155 18.18 -8.80 -11.84
N ASN A 156 18.39 -8.16 -10.68
CA ASN A 156 17.67 -8.51 -9.44
C ASN A 156 16.17 -8.17 -9.54
N THR A 157 15.82 -7.04 -10.14
CA THR A 157 14.42 -6.65 -10.40
C THR A 157 13.74 -7.65 -11.33
N LEU A 158 14.43 -8.11 -12.38
CA LEU A 158 13.91 -9.08 -13.33
C LEU A 158 13.70 -10.46 -12.68
N VAL A 159 14.68 -10.94 -11.91
CA VAL A 159 14.57 -12.23 -11.20
C VAL A 159 13.46 -12.18 -10.15
N GLY A 160 13.40 -11.12 -9.34
CA GLY A 160 12.34 -10.94 -8.35
C GLY A 160 10.95 -10.86 -8.99
N GLY A 161 10.81 -10.10 -10.09
CA GLY A 161 9.56 -10.01 -10.85
C GLY A 161 9.12 -11.35 -11.45
N ALA A 162 10.06 -12.10 -12.04
CA ALA A 162 9.79 -13.43 -12.58
C ALA A 162 9.34 -14.42 -11.50
N LEU A 163 9.95 -14.39 -10.31
CA LEU A 163 9.55 -15.22 -9.18
C LEU A 163 8.13 -14.88 -8.69
N ILE A 164 7.78 -13.60 -8.61
CA ILE A 164 6.43 -13.16 -8.23
C ILE A 164 5.40 -13.64 -9.25
N LEU A 165 5.68 -13.47 -10.55
CA LEU A 165 4.80 -13.94 -11.62
C LEU A 165 4.63 -15.46 -11.58
N ALA A 166 5.72 -16.21 -11.42
CA ALA A 166 5.68 -17.67 -11.32
C ALA A 166 4.87 -18.13 -10.11
N ALA A 167 5.05 -17.51 -8.94
CA ALA A 167 4.28 -17.82 -7.74
C ALA A 167 2.80 -17.47 -7.89
N SER A 168 2.46 -16.39 -8.60
CA SER A 168 1.07 -16.01 -8.87
C SER A 168 0.37 -16.91 -9.90
N LEU A 169 1.11 -17.47 -10.86
CA LEU A 169 0.58 -18.38 -11.88
C LEU A 169 0.52 -19.83 -11.42
N ALA A 170 1.37 -20.24 -10.48
CA ALA A 170 1.50 -21.63 -10.04
C ALA A 170 0.17 -22.27 -9.58
N PRO A 171 -0.73 -21.59 -8.84
CA PRO A 171 -2.02 -22.16 -8.45
C PRO A 171 -2.93 -22.48 -9.64
N PHE A 172 -2.87 -21.71 -10.73
CA PHE A 172 -3.67 -21.94 -11.93
C PHE A 172 -3.14 -23.09 -12.81
N LEU A 173 -1.90 -23.52 -12.60
CA LEU A 173 -1.27 -24.64 -13.31
C LEU A 173 -1.30 -25.93 -12.50
N ALA A 174 -1.55 -25.83 -11.19
CA ALA A 174 -1.57 -26.95 -10.25
C ALA A 174 -2.97 -27.52 -10.03
N ASP A 175 -3.95 -27.15 -10.85
CA ASP A 175 -5.31 -27.69 -10.79
C ASP A 175 -5.52 -28.78 -11.88
N PRO A 176 -5.20 -30.04 -11.57
CA PRO A 176 -5.94 -31.18 -12.06
C PRO A 176 -6.90 -31.68 -10.96
N ASP A 177 -8.20 -31.45 -11.19
CA ASP A 177 -9.34 -32.14 -10.58
C ASP A 177 -9.58 -31.91 -9.06
N GLU A 178 -10.33 -30.87 -8.70
CA GLU A 178 -11.25 -30.92 -7.54
C GLU A 178 -12.72 -30.91 -8.01
N ASP A 179 -13.10 -31.97 -8.73
CA ASP A 179 -14.48 -32.45 -8.76
C ASP A 179 -14.70 -33.37 -7.53
N GLU A 180 -15.36 -32.88 -6.48
CA GLU A 180 -16.34 -33.62 -5.63
C GLU A 180 -17.01 -32.74 -4.56
#